data_AF-A0A1G1H3F1-F1
#
_entry.id   AF-A0A1G1H3F1-F1
#
_cell.length_a   1.000
_cell.length_b   1.000
_cell.length_c   1.000
_cell.angle_alpha   90.00
_cell.angle_beta   90.00
_cell.angle_gamma   90.00
#
_symmetry.space_group_name_H-M   'P 1'
#
loop_
_entity.id
_entity.type
_entity.pdbx_description
1 polymer ?
#
loop_
_entity_poly.entity_id
_entity_poly.type
_entity_poly.pdbx_seq_one_letter_code
_entity_poly.pdbx_strand_id
1 'polypeptide(L)' 'MIAFLALILTFNIPIGFYRKRFAKFSRPWARCIYIPILLNIVLRRLFGFSYVVIPVSVIALLAGQFIGARIGKE' A
#
# COMPACT_ATOMS: atom_id res chain seq x y z
N MET A 1 -2.75 -1.84 16.81
CA MET A 1 -3.51 -1.49 15.58
C MET A 1 -2.99 -0.22 14.91
N ILE A 2 -2.89 0.90 15.64
CA ILE A 2 -2.42 2.19 15.08
C ILE A 2 -1.04 2.08 14.41
N ALA A 3 -0.05 1.49 15.08
CA ALA A 3 1.29 1.31 14.52
C ALA A 3 1.31 0.51 13.21
N PHE A 4 0.47 -0.52 13.10
CA PHE A 4 0.33 -1.34 11.89
C PHE A 4 -0.29 -0.53 10.74
N LEU A 5 -1.34 0.24 11.00
CA LEU A 5 -1.96 1.09 9.99
C LEU A 5 -1.04 2.23 9.55
N ALA A 6 -0.33 2.84 10.50
CA ALA A 6 0.68 3.85 10.22
C ALA A 6 1.78 3.27 9.31
N LEU A 7 2.34 2.11 9.67
CA LEU A 7 3.35 1.42 8.86
C LEU A 7 2.88 1.16 7.42
N ILE A 8 1.66 0.64 7.25
CA ILE A 8 1.07 0.41 5.94
C ILE A 8 0.95 1.71 5.16
N LEU A 9 0.44 2.76 5.80
CA LEU A 9 0.23 4.06 5.17
C LEU A 9 1.56 4.64 4.69
N THR A 10 2.55 4.81 5.59
CA THR A 10 3.83 5.44 5.26
C THR A 10 4.61 4.64 4.22
N PHE A 11 4.57 3.29 4.28
CA PHE A 11 5.25 2.44 3.30
C PHE A 11 4.61 2.52 1.91
N ASN A 12 3.30 2.75 1.82
CA ASN A 12 2.60 2.83 0.54
C ASN A 12 2.71 4.19 -0.16
N ILE A 13 3.08 5.27 0.55
CA ILE A 13 3.31 6.60 -0.04
C ILE A 13 4.42 6.57 -1.11
N PRO A 14 5.67 6.12 -0.84
CA PRO A 14 6.72 6.12 -1.84
C PRO A 14 6.39 5.19 -3.03
N ILE A 15 5.69 4.08 -2.78
CA ILE A 15 5.26 3.16 -3.85
C ILE A 15 4.20 3.81 -4.73
N GLY A 16 3.24 4.53 -4.14
CA GLY A 16 2.24 5.30 -4.86
C GLY A 16 2.86 6.37 -5.76
N PHE A 17 3.90 7.05 -5.27
CA PHE A 17 4.68 8.01 -6.04
C PHE A 17 5.41 7.34 -7.21
N TYR A 18 6.11 6.23 -6.95
CA TYR A 18 6.90 5.51 -7.94
C TYR A 18 6.01 4.86 -9.03
N ARG A 19 4.83 4.35 -8.65
CA ARG A 19 3.87 3.68 -9.56
C ARG A 19 3.44 4.55 -10.72
N LYS A 20 3.42 5.88 -10.56
CA LYS A 20 3.05 6.84 -11.62
C LYS A 20 4.00 6.83 -12.81
N ARG A 21 5.26 6.42 -12.61
CA ARG A 21 6.30 6.39 -13.65
C ARG A 21 6.11 5.26 -14.65
N PHE A 22 5.20 4.34 -14.38
CA PHE A 22 4.95 3.18 -15.24
C PHE A 22 3.62 3.28 -15.95
N ALA A 23 3.58 2.83 -17.21
CA ALA A 23 2.35 2.69 -17.96
C ALA A 23 1.36 1.80 -17.20
N LYS A 24 0.09 2.23 -17.15
CA LYS A 24 -0.98 1.45 -16.53
C LYS A 24 -1.04 0.05 -17.16
N PHE A 25 -1.24 -0.98 -16.33
CA PHE A 25 -1.24 -2.39 -16.74
C PHE A 25 0.10 -2.96 -17.24
N SER A 26 1.20 -2.20 -17.16
CA SER A 26 2.53 -2.77 -17.37
C SER A 26 2.94 -3.68 -16.20
N ARG A 27 3.86 -4.61 -16.46
CA ARG A 27 4.48 -5.46 -15.43
C ARG A 27 5.01 -4.68 -14.22
N PRO A 28 5.80 -3.59 -14.36
CA PRO A 28 6.24 -2.81 -13.21
C PRO A 28 5.09 -2.11 -12.48
N TRP A 29 4.08 -1.60 -13.21
CA TRP A 29 2.89 -1.01 -12.58
C TRP A 29 2.12 -2.02 -11.72
N ALA A 30 1.95 -3.25 -12.22
CA ALA A 30 1.28 -4.33 -11.49
C ALA A 30 2.07 -4.73 -10.23
N ARG A 31 3.41 -4.80 -10.30
CA ARG A 31 4.26 -5.09 -9.14
C ARG A 31 4.08 -4.05 -8.02
N CYS A 32 3.90 -2.78 -8.36
CA CYS A 32 3.59 -1.72 -7.39
C CYS A 32 2.23 -1.89 -6.69
N ILE A 33 1.39 -2.83 -7.11
CA ILE A 33 0.10 -3.16 -6.46
C ILE A 33 0.21 -4.49 -5.72
N TYR A 34 0.69 -5.54 -6.39
CA TYR A 34 0.74 -6.88 -5.80
C TYR A 34 1.75 -6.99 -4.66
N ILE A 35 2.92 -6.33 -4.76
CA ILE A 35 3.94 -6.38 -3.70
C ILE A 35 3.38 -5.76 -2.39
N PRO A 36 2.78 -4.55 -2.39
CA PRO A 36 2.14 -4.02 -1.19
C PRO A 36 1.03 -4.89 -0.61
N ILE A 37 0.21 -5.51 -1.46
CA ILE A 37 -0.87 -6.40 -1.01
C ILE A 37 -0.28 -7.62 -0.28
N LEU A 38 0.75 -8.26 -0.85
CA LEU A 38 1.43 -9.38 -0.21
C LEU A 38 2.10 -8.95 1.10
N LEU A 39 2.76 -7.79 1.11
CA LEU A 39 3.36 -7.25 2.34
C LEU A 39 2.31 -7.00 3.43
N ASN A 40 1.14 -6.46 3.07
CA ASN A 40 0.04 -6.26 4.02
C ASN A 40 -0.43 -7.59 4.63
N ILE A 41 -0.54 -8.65 3.82
CA ILE A 41 -0.91 -10.00 4.31
C ILE A 41 0.14 -10.53 5.29
N VAL A 42 1.43 -10.40 4.96
CA VAL A 42 2.54 -10.84 5.83
C VAL A 42 2.55 -10.04 7.13
N LEU A 43 2.51 -8.71 7.08
CA LEU A 43 2.50 -7.85 8.25
C LEU A 43 1.28 -8.13 9.15
N ARG A 44 0.09 -8.33 8.58
CA ARG A 44 -1.11 -8.68 9.35
C ARG A 44 -0.89 -9.96 10.16
N ARG A 45 -0.27 -10.98 9.56
CA ARG A 45 0.04 -12.26 10.21
C ARG A 45 1.10 -12.09 11.30
N LEU A 46 2.15 -11.30 11.05
CA LEU A 46 3.21 -11.01 12.03
C LEU A 46 2.67 -10.26 13.26
N PHE A 47 1.73 -9.34 13.07
CA PHE A 47 1.08 -8.61 14.17
C PHE A 47 -0.06 -9.40 14.84
N GLY A 48 -0.39 -10.61 14.38
CA GLY A 48 -1.44 -11.45 14.97
C GLY A 48 -2.87 -10.95 14.76
N PHE A 49 -3.13 -10.10 13.76
CA PHE A 49 -4.47 -9.55 13.55
C PHE A 49 -5.41 -10.52 12.83
N SER A 50 -6.66 -10.58 13.29
CA SER A 50 -7.75 -11.33 12.66
C SER A 50 -8.15 -10.74 11.30
N TYR A 51 -9.00 -11.46 10.57
CA TYR A 51 -9.50 -11.03 9.26
C TYR A 51 -10.37 -9.75 9.32
N VAL A 52 -10.88 -9.39 10.50
CA VAL A 52 -11.68 -8.17 10.73
C VAL A 52 -10.88 -6.89 10.41
N VAL A 53 -9.55 -6.94 10.52
CA VAL A 53 -8.67 -5.78 10.26
C VAL A 53 -8.40 -5.58 8.76
N ILE A 54 -8.81 -6.52 7.90
CA ILE A 54 -8.53 -6.44 6.46
C ILE A 54 -9.12 -5.17 5.82
N PRO A 55 -10.41 -4.83 5.98
CA PRO A 55 -10.98 -3.64 5.35
C PRO A 55 -10.23 -2.36 5.71
N VAL A 56 -9.93 -2.15 7.00
CA VAL A 56 -9.20 -0.96 7.46
C VAL A 56 -7.74 -0.94 6.97
N SER A 57 -7.08 -2.09 6.92
CA SER A 57 -5.71 -2.20 6.38
C SER A 57 -5.65 -1.90 4.88
N VAL A 58 -6.68 -2.32 4.13
CA VAL A 58 -6.79 -2.06 2.69
C VAL A 58 -7.06 -0.58 2.44
N ILE A 59 -7.91 0.06 3.24
CA ILE A 59 -8.13 1.51 3.16
C ILE A 59 -6.81 2.27 3.43
N ALA A 60 -6.04 1.88 4.45
CA ALA A 60 -4.74 2.50 4.73
C ALA A 60 -3.74 2.31 3.57
N LEU A 61 -3.70 1.11 2.96
CA LEU A 61 -2.87 0.81 1.79
C LEU A 61 -3.25 1.72 0.61
N LEU A 62 -4.55 1.79 0.28
CA LEU A 62 -5.06 2.61 -0.82
C LEU A 62 -4.83 4.10 -0.58
N ALA A 63 -5.04 4.57 0.65
CA ALA A 63 -4.77 5.95 1.05
C ALA A 63 -3.30 6.31 0.81
N GLY A 64 -2.36 5.47 1.26
CA GLY A 64 -0.93 5.68 1.05
C GLY A 64 -0.57 5.73 -0.44
N GLN A 65 -1.05 4.76 -1.22
CA GLN A 65 -0.84 4.70 -2.67
C GLN A 65 -1.38 5.94 -3.39
N PHE A 66 -2.51 6.48 -2.95
CA PHE A 66 -3.15 7.63 -3.57
C PHE A 66 -2.49 8.96 -3.18
N ILE A 67 -2.13 9.11 -1.90
CA ILE A 67 -1.33 10.25 -1.40
C ILE A 67 0.00 10.31 -2.16
N GLY A 68 0.72 9.18 -2.23
CA GLY A 68 1.94 9.05 -3.02
C GLY A 68 1.73 9.42 -4.49
N ALA A 69 0.61 8.95 -5.06
CA ALA A 69 0.24 9.28 -6.43
C ALA A 69 -0.13 10.76 -6.63
N ARG A 70 -0.28 11.58 -5.59
CA ARG A 70 -0.53 13.03 -5.73
C ARG A 70 0.70 13.89 -5.54
N ILE A 71 1.69 13.43 -4.77
CA ILE A 71 2.91 14.20 -4.43
C ILE A 71 3.78 14.55 -5.65
N GLY A 72 3.72 13.76 -6.73
CA GLY A 72 4.44 14.05 -7.98
C GLY A 72 3.53 14.47 -9.12
N LYS A 73 2.54 15.34 -8.88
CA LYS A 73 1.83 16.05 -9.96
C LYS A 73 2.47 17.44 -10.08
N GLU A 74 3.54 17.49 -10.85
CA GLU A 74 4.06 18.69 -11.52
C GLU A 74 4.07 18.37 -13.02
#